data_AF-X1NMF8-F1
#
_entry.id   AF-X1NMF8-F1
#
_cell.length_a   1.000
_cell.length_b   1.000
_cell.length_c   1.000
_cell.angle_alpha   90.00
_cell.angle_beta   90.00
_cell.angle_gamma   90.00
#
_symmetry.space_group_name_H-M   'P 1'
#
loop_
_entity.id
_entity.type
_entity.pdbx_description
1 polymer ?
#
loop_
_entity_poly.entity_id
_entity_poly.type
_entity_poly.pdbx_seq_one_letter_code
_entity_poly.pdbx_strand_id
1 'polypeptide(L)' 'MIQYGLGPIGSAVARHVIERAGLELVGGVDIDPVKVGKDVGEAIGLGRHLGFVVAEKLAQLLERTEA' A
#
# COMPACT_ATOMS: atom_id res chain seq x y z
N MET A 1 5.78 3.53 6.70
CA MET A 1 5.91 2.07 6.52
C MET A 1 5.43 1.66 5.13
N ILE A 2 6.02 0.60 4.58
CA ILE A 2 5.59 -0.01 3.32
C ILE A 2 4.96 -1.37 3.64
N GLN A 3 3.76 -1.62 3.13
CA GLN A 3 3.10 -2.92 3.28
C GLN A 3 3.50 -3.83 2.11
N TYR A 4 4.13 -4.97 2.41
CA TYR A 4 4.46 -6.00 1.43
C TYR A 4 3.39 -7.09 1.43
N GLY A 5 2.76 -7.31 0.28
CA GLY A 5 1.57 -8.14 0.11
C GLY A 5 0.29 -7.43 0.57
N LEU A 6 -0.68 -7.33 -0.34
CA LEU A 6 -2.01 -6.74 -0.11
C LEU A 6 -3.11 -7.81 -0.25
N GLY A 7 -2.82 -9.03 0.20
CA GLY A 7 -3.83 -10.07 0.41
C GLY A 7 -4.78 -9.71 1.57
N PRO A 8 -5.75 -10.57 1.92
CA PRO A 8 -6.74 -10.26 2.97
C PRO A 8 -6.13 -9.78 4.30
N ILE A 9 -5.05 -10.42 4.75
CA ILE A 9 -4.33 -10.05 5.98
C ILE A 9 -3.56 -8.74 5.78
N GLY A 10 -2.76 -8.64 4.71
CA GLY A 10 -1.94 -7.45 4.44
C GLY A 10 -2.79 -6.18 4.29
N SER A 11 -3.94 -6.28 3.62
CA SER A 11 -4.91 -5.20 3.51
C SER A 11 -5.52 -4.83 4.86
N ALA A 12 -5.82 -5.81 5.73
CA ALA A 12 -6.30 -5.51 7.08
C ALA A 12 -5.24 -4.79 7.93
N VAL A 13 -3.97 -5.21 7.83
CA VAL A 13 -2.85 -4.54 8.50
C VAL A 13 -2.68 -3.12 7.96
N ALA A 14 -2.65 -2.93 6.64
CA ALA A 14 -2.54 -1.61 6.02
C ALA A 14 -3.67 -0.66 6.46
N ARG A 15 -4.92 -1.13 6.49
CA ARG A 15 -6.05 -0.32 7.00
C ARG A 15 -5.85 0.06 8.46
N HIS A 16 -5.42 -0.88 9.30
CA HIS A 16 -5.21 -0.61 10.72
C HIS A 16 -4.04 0.35 10.98
N VAL A 17 -3.01 0.33 10.13
CA VAL A 17 -1.89 1.28 10.18
C VAL A 17 -2.35 2.71 9.92
N ILE A 18 -3.26 2.90 8.95
CA ILE A 18 -3.78 4.23 8.59
C ILE A 18 -4.54 4.88 9.75
N GLU A 19 -5.14 4.09 10.64
CA GLU A 19 -5.86 4.57 11.82
C GLU A 19 -4.94 4.90 13.01
N ARG A 20 -3.68 4.44 12.99
CA ARG A 20 -2.75 4.60 14.11
C ARG A 20 -1.97 5.91 13.99
N ALA A 21 -2.14 6.79 14.96
CA ALA A 21 -1.31 7.98 15.09
C ALA A 21 0.18 7.60 15.22
N GLY A 22 1.03 8.31 14.49
CA GLY A 22 2.49 8.07 14.46
C GLY A 22 2.95 7.02 13.45
N LEU A 23 2.04 6.41 12.68
CA LEU A 23 2.38 5.59 11.54
C LEU A 23 1.78 6.17 10.27
N GLU A 24 2.57 6.15 9.20
CA GLU A 24 2.14 6.56 7.87
C GLU A 24 2.35 5.39 6.91
N LEU A 25 1.33 5.06 6.12
CA LEU A 25 1.47 4.11 5.02
C LEU A 25 1.95 4.88 3.79
N VAL A 26 3.20 4.65 3.39
CA VAL A 26 3.84 5.39 2.28
C VAL A 26 3.96 4.55 1.00
N GLY A 27 3.56 3.28 1.04
CA GLY A 27 3.65 2.39 -0.11
C GLY A 27 3.03 1.02 0.12
N GLY A 28 2.64 0.37 -0.98
CA GLY A 28 2.15 -1.00 -1.01
C GLY A 28 2.80 -1.78 -2.16
N VAL A 29 3.29 -3.00 -1.87
CA VAL A 29 3.84 -3.92 -2.87
C VAL A 29 2.96 -5.15 -2.98
N ASP A 30 2.57 -5.54 -4.18
CA ASP A 30 1.89 -6.81 -4.43
C ASP A 30 2.28 -7.34 -5.82
N ILE A 31 2.40 -8.66 -5.95
CA ILE A 31 2.75 -9.32 -7.21
C ILE A 31 1.52 -9.61 -8.09
N ASP A 32 0.31 -9.49 -7.52
CA ASP A 32 -0.93 -9.70 -8.25
C ASP A 32 -1.10 -8.61 -9.33
N PRO A 33 -1.06 -8.96 -10.63
CA PRO A 33 -1.17 -7.99 -11.71
C PRO A 33 -2.50 -7.25 -11.74
N VAL A 34 -3.54 -7.79 -11.09
CA VAL A 34 -4.85 -7.12 -10.96
C VAL A 34 -4.79 -5.96 -9.95
N LYS A 35 -3.78 -5.92 -9.07
CA LYS A 35 -3.58 -4.86 -8.08
C LYS A 35 -2.51 -3.87 -8.48
N VAL A 36 -1.45 -4.32 -9.16
CA VAL A 36 -0.36 -3.43 -9.61
C VAL A 36 -0.93 -2.25 -10.40
N GLY A 37 -0.50 -1.04 -10.04
CA GLY A 37 -0.97 0.20 -10.66
C GLY A 37 -2.31 0.74 -10.15
N LYS A 38 -3.08 -0.03 -9.36
CA LYS A 38 -4.27 0.50 -8.66
C LYS A 38 -3.85 1.36 -7.48
N ASP A 39 -4.73 2.27 -7.09
CA ASP A 39 -4.56 3.02 -5.85
C ASP A 39 -4.55 2.07 -4.65
N VAL A 40 -3.62 2.28 -3.70
CA VAL A 40 -3.49 1.41 -2.52
C VAL A 40 -4.76 1.42 -1.67
N GLY A 41 -5.44 2.55 -1.55
CA GLY A 41 -6.73 2.66 -0.85
C GLY A 41 -7.83 1.81 -1.49
N GLU A 42 -7.86 1.72 -2.82
CA GLU A 42 -8.75 0.80 -3.53
C GLU A 42 -8.33 -0.67 -3.30
N ALA A 43 -7.04 -0.99 -3.46
CA ALA A 43 -6.50 -2.34 -3.34
C ALA A 43 -6.71 -2.95 -1.93
N ILE A 44 -6.68 -2.13 -0.89
CA ILE A 44 -6.95 -2.56 0.48
C ILE A 44 -8.42 -2.41 0.88
N GLY A 45 -9.32 -1.94 0.01
CA GLY A 45 -10.73 -1.77 0.34
C GLY A 45 -11.00 -0.71 1.41
N LEU A 46 -10.25 0.40 1.39
CA LEU A 46 -10.40 1.50 2.34
C LEU A 46 -11.63 2.38 2.06
N GLY A 47 -12.22 2.29 0.86
CA GLY A 47 -13.36 3.12 0.45
C GLY A 47 -12.99 4.57 0.08
N ARG A 48 -11.69 4.89 0.04
CA ARG A 48 -11.14 6.15 -0.46
C ARG A 48 -9.76 5.93 -1.06
N HIS A 49 -9.35 6.83 -1.94
CA HIS A 49 -8.01 6.82 -2.52
C HIS A 49 -6.96 7.35 -1.53
N LEU A 50 -5.75 6.78 -1.58
CA LEU A 50 -4.59 7.27 -0.83
C LEU A 50 -3.63 8.11 -1.70
N GLY A 51 -3.80 8.10 -3.01
CA GLY A 51 -3.04 8.96 -3.94
C GLY A 51 -1.71 8.35 -4.40
N PHE A 52 -1.42 7.10 -4.05
CA PHE A 52 -0.27 6.35 -4.56
C PHE A 52 -0.68 4.95 -4.97
N VAL A 53 0.04 4.42 -5.96
CA VAL A 53 -0.28 3.14 -6.60
C VAL A 53 0.46 1.97 -5.96
N VAL A 54 -0.11 0.77 -6.09
CA VAL A 54 0.54 -0.49 -5.76
C VAL A 54 1.71 -0.71 -6.71
N ALA A 55 2.90 -0.93 -6.15
CA ALA A 55 4.08 -1.31 -6.91
C ALA A 55 4.19 -2.83 -7.04
N GLU A 56 4.74 -3.28 -8.17
CA GLU A 56 5.08 -4.69 -8.36
C GLU A 56 6.36 -5.07 -7.59
N LYS A 57 7.30 -4.12 -7.49
CA LYS A 57 8.61 -4.32 -6.90
C LYS A 57 8.91 -3.22 -5.90
N LEU A 58 9.52 -3.60 -4.77
CA LEU A 58 9.93 -2.64 -3.73
C LEU A 58 10.84 -1.53 -4.27
N ALA A 59 11.73 -1.84 -5.21
CA ALA A 59 12.62 -0.85 -5.83
C ALA A 59 11.86 0.34 -6.45
N GLN A 60 10.67 0.10 -7.02
CA GLN A 60 9.83 1.16 -7.61
C GLN A 60 9.29 2.16 -6.58
N LEU A 61 9.21 1.75 -5.30
CA LEU A 61 8.77 2.60 -4.19
C LEU A 61 9.94 3.34 -3.55
N LEU A 62 11.10 2.68 -3.40
CA LEU A 62 12.28 3.27 -2.75
C LEU A 62 12.82 4.50 -3.50
N GLU A 63 12.61 4.58 -4.82
CA GLU A 63 12.94 5.77 -5.60
C GLU A 63 12.01 6.97 -5.32
N ARG A 64 10.83 6.72 -4.74
CA ARG A 64 9.76 7.72 -4.56
C ARG A 64 9.56 8.13 -3.11
N THR A 65 10.04 7.34 -2.16
CA THR A 65 9.90 7.58 -0.74
C THR A 65 11.26 7.94 -0.13
N GLU A 66 11.44 9.20 0.26
CA GLU A 66 12.52 9.60 1.15
C GLU A 66 12.21 9.13 2.58
N ALA A 67 13.22 8.60 3.26
CA ALA A 67 13.12 8.12 4.64
C ALA A 67 13.24 9.26 5.65
#